data_AF-A0A455U6X9-F1
#
_entry.id   AF-A0A455U6X9-F1
#
_cell.length_a   1.000
_cell.length_b   1.000
_cell.length_c   1.000
_cell.angle_alpha   90.00
_cell.angle_beta   90.00
_cell.angle_gamma   90.00
#
_symmetry.space_group_name_H-M   'P 1'
#
loop_
_entity.id
_entity.type
_entity.pdbx_description
1 polymer ?
#
loop_
_entity_poly.entity_id
_entity_poly.type
_entity_poly.pdbx_seq_one_letter_code
_entity_poly.pdbx_strand_id
1 'polypeptide(L)'
;MTRKPLTEEDVKANAETYKEQVFKILDPEKTEVRFNAEWFGELSAAKMIELAAQSTVARMLERDDFEKRYKANQSIAIHEFLYPLVQGYDSVALEADVELGGTDQKFNLLMGREIQKHFGQEPQVVITMPLLEGLDGVQKMSKSLGNYIGVDEAPGSMFNKLVSMPDSLMWRYFELLSLKSNEEIAALKQSVAQGRTRVM
;
A
#
# COMPACT_ATOMS: atom_id res chain seq x y z
N MET A 1 -19.94 -1.41 -4.90
CA MET A 1 -20.45 -1.93 -3.61
C MET A 1 -19.73 -1.18 -2.51
N THR A 2 -20.46 -0.48 -1.65
CA THR A 2 -19.90 0.18 -0.46
C THR A 2 -19.50 -0.90 0.54
N ARG A 3 -18.25 -0.89 1.02
CA ARG A 3 -17.81 -1.79 2.11
C ARG A 3 -18.70 -1.56 3.32
N LYS A 4 -19.14 -2.64 3.98
CA LYS A 4 -19.87 -2.52 5.26
C LYS A 4 -18.95 -1.84 6.29
N PRO A 5 -19.46 -0.87 7.07
CA PRO A 5 -18.68 -0.30 8.17
C PRO A 5 -18.38 -1.40 9.20
N LEU A 6 -17.14 -1.43 9.68
CA LEU A 6 -16.68 -2.34 10.73
C LEU A 6 -16.93 -1.71 12.10
N THR A 7 -17.17 -2.53 13.12
CA THR A 7 -17.23 -2.05 14.50
C THR A 7 -15.81 -1.78 15.03
N GLU A 8 -15.68 -1.01 16.12
CA GLU A 8 -14.37 -0.83 16.77
C GLU A 8 -13.75 -2.14 17.23
N GLU A 9 -14.58 -3.07 17.71
CA GLU A 9 -14.15 -4.42 18.11
C GLU A 9 -13.59 -5.20 16.91
N ASP A 10 -14.27 -5.14 15.77
CA ASP A 10 -13.79 -5.76 14.53
C ASP A 10 -12.47 -5.13 14.07
N VAL A 11 -12.34 -3.80 14.17
CA VAL A 11 -11.10 -3.10 13.79
C VAL A 11 -9.94 -3.53 14.68
N LYS A 12 -10.15 -3.62 15.99
CA LYS A 12 -9.13 -4.11 16.94
C LYS A 12 -8.75 -5.56 16.69
N ALA A 13 -9.73 -6.45 16.51
CA ALA A 13 -9.48 -7.86 16.22
C ALA A 13 -8.69 -8.07 14.90
N ASN A 14 -9.06 -7.31 13.86
CA ASN A 14 -8.32 -7.34 12.60
C ASN A 14 -6.89 -6.81 12.77
N ALA A 15 -6.70 -5.74 13.55
CA ALA A 15 -5.39 -5.14 13.77
C ALA A 15 -4.40 -6.10 14.46
N GLU A 16 -4.85 -6.87 15.46
CA GLU A 16 -4.01 -7.90 16.09
C GLU A 16 -3.56 -8.96 15.07
N THR A 17 -4.47 -9.40 14.20
CA THR A 17 -4.13 -10.38 13.15
C THR A 17 -3.11 -9.82 12.14
N TYR A 18 -3.23 -8.54 11.78
CA TYR A 18 -2.25 -7.88 10.90
C TYR A 18 -0.89 -7.71 11.60
N LYS A 19 -0.89 -7.37 12.88
CA LYS A 19 0.31 -7.19 13.69
C LYS A 19 1.15 -8.47 13.75
N GLU A 20 0.50 -9.62 13.97
CA GLU A 20 1.15 -10.94 13.93
C GLU A 20 1.82 -11.23 12.58
N GLN A 21 1.21 -10.82 11.47
CA GLN A 21 1.76 -11.02 10.13
C GLN A 21 2.89 -10.05 9.79
N VAL A 22 2.74 -8.78 10.15
CA VAL A 22 3.71 -7.72 9.85
C VAL A 22 5.05 -7.97 10.55
N PHE A 23 5.03 -8.48 11.79
CA PHE A 23 6.25 -8.80 12.55
C PHE A 23 6.98 -10.06 12.08
N LYS A 24 6.43 -10.80 11.10
CA LYS A 24 7.23 -11.80 10.37
C LYS A 24 8.30 -11.14 9.48
N ILE A 25 8.16 -9.85 9.19
CA ILE A 25 9.01 -9.08 8.28
C ILE A 25 9.69 -7.91 9.00
N LEU A 26 8.94 -7.13 9.79
CA LEU A 26 9.45 -5.96 10.49
C LEU A 26 10.02 -6.32 11.86
N ASP A 27 11.07 -5.60 12.28
CA ASP A 27 11.67 -5.69 13.61
C ASP A 27 10.74 -5.05 14.65
N PRO A 28 10.17 -5.83 15.61
CA PRO A 28 9.25 -5.29 16.61
C PRO A 28 9.87 -4.23 17.51
N GLU A 29 11.19 -4.26 17.73
CA GLU A 29 11.88 -3.27 18.58
C GLU A 29 11.99 -1.90 17.90
N LYS A 30 11.83 -1.85 16.57
CA LYS A 30 11.92 -0.63 15.75
C LYS A 30 10.60 -0.26 15.10
N THR A 31 9.50 -0.89 15.52
CA THR A 31 8.20 -0.72 14.88
C THR A 31 7.14 -0.33 15.91
N GLU A 32 6.47 0.78 15.66
CA GLU A 32 5.33 1.25 16.43
C GLU A 32 4.04 1.03 15.61
N VAL A 33 3.00 0.52 16.24
CA VAL A 33 1.68 0.35 15.61
C VAL A 33 0.77 1.46 16.11
N ARG A 34 0.25 2.26 15.17
CA ARG A 34 -0.62 3.42 15.45
C ARG A 34 -1.95 3.30 14.77
N PHE A 35 -2.98 3.85 15.40
CA PHE A 35 -4.34 3.88 14.89
C PHE A 35 -4.75 5.31 14.64
N ASN A 36 -5.16 5.64 13.42
CA ASN A 36 -5.56 7.02 13.11
C ASN A 36 -6.80 7.51 13.87
N ALA A 37 -7.55 6.60 14.51
CA ALA A 37 -8.56 6.93 15.49
C ALA A 37 -8.01 7.77 16.66
N GLU A 38 -6.72 7.67 16.99
CA GLU A 38 -6.06 8.46 18.04
C GLU A 38 -6.16 9.97 17.80
N TRP A 39 -6.06 10.43 16.56
CA TRP A 39 -6.19 11.85 16.22
C TRP A 39 -7.53 12.19 15.58
N PHE A 40 -8.19 11.26 14.88
CA PHE A 40 -9.51 11.52 14.29
C PHE A 40 -10.67 11.38 15.26
N GLY A 41 -10.54 10.59 16.34
CA GLY A 41 -11.56 10.50 17.39
C GLY A 41 -11.82 11.84 18.07
N GLU A 42 -10.81 12.72 18.10
CA GLU A 42 -10.87 14.04 18.73
C GLU A 42 -10.93 15.20 17.71
N LEU A 43 -10.88 14.89 16.40
CA LEU A 43 -10.83 15.90 15.35
C LEU A 43 -12.18 16.60 15.21
N SER A 44 -12.24 17.87 15.63
CA SER A 44 -13.47 18.66 15.50
C SER A 44 -13.86 18.90 14.03
N ALA A 45 -15.16 19.11 13.79
CA ALA A 45 -15.65 19.51 12.47
C ALA A 45 -14.99 20.80 11.95
N ALA A 46 -14.65 21.74 12.84
CA ALA A 46 -13.92 22.95 12.47
C ALA A 46 -12.53 22.62 11.92
N LYS A 47 -11.81 21.68 12.53
CA LYS A 47 -10.50 21.24 12.04
C LYS A 47 -10.60 20.45 10.74
N MET A 48 -11.66 19.66 10.55
CA MET A 48 -11.94 19.01 9.28
C MET A 48 -12.20 20.03 8.15
N ILE A 49 -12.90 21.12 8.43
CA ILE A 49 -13.11 22.21 7.46
C ILE A 49 -11.78 22.89 7.12
N GLU A 50 -10.94 23.17 8.13
CA GLU A 50 -9.60 23.72 7.93
C GLU A 50 -8.75 22.80 7.04
N LEU A 51 -8.79 21.49 7.29
CA LEU A 51 -8.10 20.48 6.48
C LEU A 51 -8.63 20.46 5.03
N ALA A 52 -9.95 20.48 4.86
CA ALA A 52 -10.58 20.52 3.53
C ALA A 52 -10.25 21.80 2.75
N ALA A 53 -9.98 22.90 3.44
CA ALA A 53 -9.57 24.16 2.81
C ALA A 53 -8.16 24.10 2.20
N GLN A 54 -7.34 23.10 2.53
CA GLN A 54 -5.96 22.96 2.02
C GLN A 54 -5.87 22.41 0.60
N SER A 55 -6.98 21.95 0.01
CA SER A 55 -7.00 21.45 -1.36
C SER A 55 -8.24 21.93 -2.12
N THR A 56 -8.11 22.03 -3.44
CA THR A 56 -9.23 22.38 -4.31
C THR A 56 -9.93 21.14 -4.84
N VAL A 57 -11.19 21.29 -5.23
CA VAL A 57 -11.93 20.24 -5.97
C VAL A 57 -11.23 19.90 -7.28
N ALA A 58 -10.69 20.90 -7.98
CA ALA A 58 -9.93 20.68 -9.21
C ALA A 58 -8.72 19.75 -8.99
N ARG A 59 -7.96 19.98 -7.91
CA ARG A 59 -6.83 19.12 -7.55
C ARG A 59 -7.28 17.70 -7.21
N MET A 60 -8.42 17.52 -6.53
CA MET A 60 -8.96 16.19 -6.25
C MET A 60 -9.34 15.46 -7.54
N LEU A 61 -9.90 16.16 -8.53
CA LEU A 61 -10.29 15.58 -9.83
C LEU A 61 -9.11 15.16 -10.71
N GLU A 62 -7.87 15.55 -10.38
CA GLU A 62 -6.66 15.08 -11.09
C GLU A 62 -6.30 13.63 -10.71
N ARG A 63 -6.89 13.06 -9.67
CA ARG A 63 -6.73 11.64 -9.34
C ARG A 63 -7.37 10.80 -10.45
N ASP A 64 -6.59 9.90 -11.07
CA ASP A 64 -7.01 9.06 -12.21
C ASP A 64 -8.41 8.45 -12.11
N ASP A 65 -8.80 7.91 -10.95
CA ASP A 65 -10.14 7.31 -10.75
C ASP A 65 -11.25 8.37 -10.80
N PHE A 66 -11.05 9.50 -10.13
CA PHE A 66 -12.02 10.60 -10.13
C PHE A 66 -12.09 11.27 -11.50
N GLU A 67 -10.96 11.45 -12.18
CA GLU A 67 -10.94 11.99 -13.53
C GLU A 67 -11.79 11.13 -14.49
N LYS A 68 -11.57 9.80 -14.46
CA LYS A 68 -12.31 8.85 -15.32
C LYS A 68 -13.80 8.83 -14.98
N ARG A 69 -14.15 8.74 -13.70
CA ARG A 69 -15.55 8.72 -13.24
C ARG A 69 -16.27 10.01 -13.58
N TYR A 70 -15.62 11.15 -13.35
CA TYR A 70 -16.18 12.46 -13.67
C TYR A 70 -16.44 12.62 -15.17
N LYS A 71 -15.46 12.27 -16.03
CA LYS A 71 -15.64 12.27 -17.50
C LYS A 71 -16.73 11.31 -17.97
N ALA A 72 -16.91 10.19 -17.27
CA ALA A 72 -17.93 9.19 -17.58
C ALA A 72 -19.32 9.51 -16.98
N ASN A 73 -19.50 10.68 -16.33
CA ASN A 73 -20.72 11.02 -15.58
C ASN A 73 -21.11 9.97 -14.53
N GLN A 74 -20.13 9.28 -13.96
CA GLN A 74 -20.32 8.36 -12.86
C GLN A 74 -20.29 9.15 -11.55
N SER A 75 -21.18 8.79 -10.62
CA SER A 75 -21.26 9.47 -9.33
C SER A 75 -19.94 9.35 -8.56
N ILE A 76 -19.54 10.44 -7.91
CA ILE A 76 -18.43 10.51 -6.95
C ILE A 76 -19.01 11.09 -5.67
N ALA A 77 -18.95 10.34 -4.58
CA ALA A 77 -19.49 10.79 -3.30
C ALA A 77 -18.51 11.73 -2.60
N ILE A 78 -19.03 12.73 -1.88
CA ILE A 78 -18.22 13.77 -1.22
C ILE A 78 -17.19 13.17 -0.24
N HIS A 79 -17.57 12.12 0.49
CA HIS A 79 -16.65 11.46 1.43
C HIS A 79 -15.42 10.84 0.73
N GLU A 80 -15.51 10.53 -0.57
CA GLU A 80 -14.36 10.03 -1.34
C GLU A 80 -13.28 11.12 -1.52
N PHE A 81 -13.67 12.40 -1.54
CA PHE A 81 -12.73 13.53 -1.56
C PHE A 81 -12.09 13.80 -0.20
N LEU A 82 -12.73 13.37 0.89
CA LEU A 82 -12.17 13.50 2.24
C LEU A 82 -11.05 12.48 2.47
N TYR A 83 -11.11 11.31 1.82
CA TYR A 83 -10.16 10.22 2.08
C TYR A 83 -8.68 10.62 1.86
N PRO A 84 -8.27 11.25 0.74
CA PRO A 84 -6.88 11.68 0.56
C PRO A 84 -6.44 12.72 1.60
N LEU A 85 -7.36 13.57 2.07
CA LEU A 85 -7.06 14.57 3.09
C LEU A 85 -6.83 13.93 4.46
N VAL A 86 -7.70 12.99 4.84
CA VAL A 86 -7.59 12.21 6.07
C VAL A 86 -6.28 11.42 6.05
N GLN A 87 -5.99 10.70 4.96
CA GLN A 87 -4.71 9.99 4.84
C GLN A 87 -3.52 10.96 4.91
N GLY A 88 -3.57 12.11 4.25
CA GLY A 88 -2.45 13.05 4.32
C GLY A 88 -2.28 13.73 5.68
N TYR A 89 -3.35 13.84 6.47
CA TYR A 89 -3.26 14.29 7.86
C TYR A 89 -2.66 13.22 8.78
N ASP A 90 -2.76 11.92 8.43
CA ASP A 90 -2.03 10.86 9.14
C ASP A 90 -0.52 11.16 9.12
N SER A 91 0.02 11.60 7.98
CA SER A 91 1.42 12.01 7.86
C SER A 91 1.79 13.21 8.75
N VAL A 92 0.85 14.14 8.97
CA VAL A 92 1.05 15.28 9.89
C VAL A 92 1.08 14.80 11.33
N ALA A 93 0.13 13.96 11.71
CA ALA A 93 0.00 13.44 13.08
C ALA A 93 1.17 12.53 13.47
N LEU A 94 1.73 11.79 12.50
CA LEU A 94 2.89 10.93 12.68
C LEU A 94 4.23 11.63 12.48
N GLU A 95 4.23 12.90 12.05
CA GLU A 95 5.45 13.64 11.68
C GLU A 95 6.33 12.85 10.71
N ALA A 96 5.71 12.22 9.70
CA ALA A 96 6.38 11.24 8.86
C ALA A 96 7.47 11.89 8.01
N ASP A 97 8.71 11.36 8.10
CA ASP A 97 9.82 11.73 7.20
C ASP A 97 9.72 11.04 5.84
N VAL A 98 9.20 9.80 5.82
CA VAL A 98 9.07 8.96 4.63
C VAL A 98 7.74 8.20 4.68
N GLU A 99 6.96 8.25 3.60
CA GLU A 99 5.78 7.40 3.43
C GLU A 99 5.97 6.46 2.24
N LEU A 100 5.70 5.18 2.47
CA LEU A 100 5.76 4.13 1.46
C LEU A 100 4.36 3.73 1.03
N GLY A 101 4.18 3.46 -0.26
CA GLY A 101 2.92 2.94 -0.77
C GLY A 101 3.03 2.31 -2.16
N GLY A 102 1.94 1.71 -2.63
CA GLY A 102 1.85 1.24 -4.01
C GLY A 102 1.85 2.40 -5.01
N THR A 103 2.23 2.14 -6.25
CA THR A 103 2.17 3.14 -7.33
C THR A 103 0.76 3.73 -7.51
N ASP A 104 -0.29 2.96 -7.20
CA ASP A 104 -1.69 3.39 -7.21
C ASP A 104 -2.04 4.39 -6.09
N GLN A 105 -1.20 4.54 -5.08
CA GLN A 105 -1.38 5.47 -3.96
C GLN A 105 -0.63 6.80 -4.15
N LYS A 106 0.09 6.99 -5.25
CA LYS A 106 0.93 8.18 -5.48
C LYS A 106 0.21 9.50 -5.20
N PHE A 107 -1.05 9.64 -5.60
CA PHE A 107 -1.84 10.85 -5.34
C PHE A 107 -2.02 11.11 -3.83
N ASN A 108 -2.38 10.08 -3.07
CA ASN A 108 -2.62 10.22 -1.63
C ASN A 108 -1.30 10.48 -0.87
N LEU A 109 -0.22 9.78 -1.23
CA LEU A 109 1.11 9.99 -0.63
C LEU A 109 1.62 11.43 -0.86
N LEU A 110 1.37 11.98 -2.05
CA LEU A 110 1.69 13.37 -2.35
C LEU A 110 0.77 14.35 -1.62
N MET A 111 -0.47 13.95 -1.31
CA MET A 111 -1.37 14.76 -0.49
C MET A 111 -0.83 14.94 0.93
N GLY A 112 -0.31 13.87 1.56
CA GLY A 112 0.36 13.97 2.86
C GLY A 112 1.53 14.95 2.84
N ARG A 113 2.40 14.82 1.83
CA ARG A 113 3.52 15.75 1.60
C ARG A 113 3.05 17.21 1.48
N GLU A 114 1.97 17.48 0.75
CA GLU A 114 1.45 18.85 0.62
C GLU A 114 0.81 19.35 1.92
N ILE A 115 0.05 18.52 2.63
CA ILE A 115 -0.60 18.90 3.88
C ILE A 115 0.44 19.23 4.96
N GLN A 116 1.51 18.44 5.10
CA GLN A 116 2.61 18.74 6.04
C GLN A 116 3.17 20.16 5.87
N LYS A 117 3.33 20.66 4.63
CA LYS A 117 3.77 22.04 4.38
C LYS A 117 2.82 23.08 4.99
N HIS A 118 1.52 22.85 4.87
CA HIS A 118 0.50 23.77 5.39
C HIS A 118 0.50 23.81 6.92
N PHE A 119 0.92 22.71 7.55
CA PHE A 119 1.11 22.61 9.00
C PHE A 119 2.53 23.01 9.44
N GLY A 120 3.37 23.52 8.54
CA GLY A 120 4.72 23.99 8.84
C GLY A 120 5.75 22.88 9.12
N GLN A 121 5.43 21.63 8.79
CA GLN A 121 6.32 20.48 8.93
C GLN A 121 7.20 20.29 7.68
N GLU A 122 8.32 19.58 7.85
CA GLU A 122 9.13 19.15 6.72
C GLU A 122 8.34 18.14 5.86
N PRO A 123 8.28 18.29 4.53
CA PRO A 123 7.45 17.42 3.71
C PRO A 123 8.10 16.05 3.51
N GLN A 124 7.36 14.98 3.79
CA GLN A 124 7.80 13.59 3.68
C GLN A 124 8.33 13.21 2.29
N VAL A 125 9.36 12.37 2.24
CA VAL A 125 9.78 11.69 1.01
C VAL A 125 8.77 10.59 0.67
N VAL A 126 8.35 10.54 -0.59
CA VAL A 126 7.40 9.53 -1.08
C VAL A 126 8.15 8.44 -1.83
N ILE A 127 8.02 7.18 -1.39
CA ILE A 127 8.58 6.01 -2.07
C ILE A 127 7.43 5.12 -2.55
N THR A 128 7.31 4.96 -3.86
CA THR A 128 6.30 4.09 -4.46
C THR A 128 6.89 2.76 -4.90
N MET A 129 6.26 1.66 -4.50
CA MET A 129 6.59 0.31 -4.94
C MET A 129 5.59 -0.17 -6.00
N PRO A 130 6.05 -0.95 -6.99
CA PRO A 130 5.13 -1.51 -7.97
C PRO A 130 4.19 -2.52 -7.34
N LEU A 131 3.01 -2.69 -7.93
CA LEU A 131 2.11 -3.78 -7.55
C LEU A 131 2.71 -5.11 -7.98
N LEU A 132 2.69 -6.09 -7.08
CA LEU A 132 3.14 -7.44 -7.37
C LEU A 132 2.15 -8.15 -8.29
N GLU A 133 2.66 -8.74 -9.36
CA GLU A 133 1.90 -9.59 -10.27
C GLU A 133 1.49 -10.89 -9.56
N GLY A 134 0.27 -11.36 -9.82
CA GLY A 134 -0.22 -12.62 -9.28
C GLY A 134 0.44 -13.83 -9.95
N LEU A 135 0.06 -15.03 -9.51
CA LEU A 135 0.61 -16.29 -10.03
C LEU A 135 0.42 -16.49 -11.55
N ASP A 136 -0.52 -15.76 -12.17
CA ASP A 136 -0.74 -15.76 -13.62
C ASP A 136 0.29 -14.93 -14.41
N GLY A 137 1.08 -14.08 -13.73
CA GLY A 137 2.13 -13.24 -14.33
C GLY A 137 1.65 -12.07 -15.18
N VAL A 138 0.34 -11.80 -15.24
CA VAL A 138 -0.24 -10.74 -16.08
C VAL A 138 -1.03 -9.75 -15.23
N GLN A 139 -1.90 -10.26 -14.37
CA GLN A 139 -2.76 -9.43 -13.53
C GLN A 139 -2.08 -9.16 -12.20
N LYS A 140 -2.40 -8.02 -11.59
CA LYS A 140 -2.01 -7.75 -10.21
C LYS A 140 -2.54 -8.85 -9.28
N MET A 141 -1.76 -9.15 -8.25
CA MET A 141 -2.17 -10.12 -7.23
C MET A 141 -3.47 -9.67 -6.56
N SER A 142 -4.45 -10.59 -6.50
CA SER A 142 -5.78 -10.35 -5.93
C SER A 142 -6.40 -11.63 -5.40
N LYS A 143 -6.99 -11.54 -4.20
CA LYS A 143 -7.82 -12.62 -3.64
C LYS A 143 -8.99 -12.99 -4.53
N SER A 144 -9.61 -12.02 -5.20
CA SER A 144 -10.78 -12.25 -6.06
C SER A 144 -10.45 -12.97 -7.36
N LEU A 145 -9.20 -12.86 -7.83
CA LEU A 145 -8.72 -13.54 -9.04
C LEU A 145 -8.14 -14.92 -8.74
N GLY A 146 -8.01 -15.29 -7.45
CA GLY A 146 -7.41 -16.55 -7.03
C GLY A 146 -5.90 -16.65 -7.31
N ASN A 147 -5.26 -15.57 -7.76
CA ASN A 147 -3.85 -15.53 -8.18
C ASN A 147 -2.91 -15.06 -7.05
N TYR A 148 -3.30 -15.25 -5.78
CA TYR A 148 -2.61 -14.73 -4.60
C TYR A 148 -1.94 -15.81 -3.75
N ILE A 149 -0.95 -15.38 -2.98
CA ILE A 149 -0.28 -16.17 -1.95
C ILE A 149 -0.52 -15.46 -0.61
N GLY A 150 -1.27 -16.09 0.30
CA GLY A 150 -1.45 -15.58 1.65
C GLY A 150 -0.22 -15.80 2.51
N VAL A 151 0.17 -14.78 3.28
CA VAL A 151 1.34 -14.80 4.18
C VAL A 151 1.15 -15.76 5.37
N ASP A 152 -0.10 -16.16 5.63
CA ASP A 152 -0.48 -17.07 6.72
C ASP A 152 -1.03 -18.41 6.22
N GLU A 153 -0.78 -18.75 4.95
CA GLU A 153 -1.12 -20.08 4.44
C GLU A 153 -0.18 -21.16 4.97
N ALA A 154 -0.61 -22.43 4.91
CA ALA A 154 0.25 -23.54 5.27
C ALA A 154 1.52 -23.57 4.37
N PRO A 155 2.72 -23.90 4.92
CA PRO A 155 3.97 -23.88 4.16
C PRO A 155 3.91 -24.67 2.83
N GLY A 156 3.27 -25.84 2.82
CA GLY A 156 3.09 -26.63 1.61
C GLY A 156 2.21 -25.95 0.55
N SER A 157 1.18 -25.19 0.97
CA SER A 157 0.34 -24.39 0.04
C SER A 157 1.15 -23.26 -0.57
N MET A 158 1.89 -22.51 0.26
CA MET A 158 2.74 -21.41 -0.21
C MET A 158 3.79 -21.92 -1.19
N PHE A 159 4.46 -23.02 -0.87
CA PHE A 159 5.46 -23.63 -1.74
C PHE A 159 4.87 -24.06 -3.09
N ASN A 160 3.76 -24.80 -3.08
CA ASN A 160 3.10 -25.25 -4.31
C ASN A 160 2.66 -24.06 -5.18
N LYS A 161 2.15 -22.99 -4.57
CA LYS A 161 1.78 -21.77 -5.28
C LYS A 161 3.00 -21.09 -5.91
N LEU A 162 4.09 -20.93 -5.16
CA LEU A 162 5.32 -20.34 -5.69
C LEU A 162 5.89 -21.15 -6.85
N VAL A 163 5.92 -22.48 -6.75
CA VAL A 163 6.44 -23.35 -7.83
C VAL A 163 5.52 -23.38 -9.05
N SER A 164 4.24 -23.05 -8.91
CA SER A 164 3.30 -23.00 -10.04
C SER A 164 3.48 -21.78 -10.95
N MET A 165 4.28 -20.78 -10.54
CA MET A 165 4.44 -19.55 -11.31
C MET A 165 5.33 -19.73 -12.55
N PRO A 166 5.11 -18.97 -13.63
CA PRO A 166 5.99 -18.99 -14.79
C PRO A 166 7.42 -18.53 -14.45
N ASP A 167 8.44 -19.16 -15.05
CA ASP A 167 9.86 -18.78 -14.89
C ASP A 167 10.13 -17.31 -15.20
N SER A 168 9.36 -16.71 -16.12
CA SER A 168 9.47 -15.29 -16.46
C SER A 168 9.09 -14.37 -15.30
N LEU A 169 8.19 -14.80 -14.41
CA LEU A 169 7.72 -14.03 -13.26
C LEU A 169 8.64 -14.18 -12.04
N MET A 170 9.35 -15.30 -11.96
CA MET A 170 10.22 -15.63 -10.84
C MET A 170 11.21 -14.51 -10.48
N TRP A 171 11.89 -13.94 -11.48
CA TRP A 171 12.87 -12.86 -11.23
C TRP A 171 12.27 -11.62 -10.60
N ARG A 172 11.01 -11.31 -10.95
CA ARG A 172 10.26 -10.21 -10.37
C ARG A 172 10.00 -10.43 -8.88
N TYR A 173 9.67 -11.67 -8.50
CA TYR A 173 9.50 -12.07 -7.10
C TYR A 173 10.83 -12.05 -6.35
N PHE A 174 11.94 -12.47 -6.98
CA PHE A 174 13.26 -12.33 -6.37
C PHE A 174 13.61 -10.87 -6.08
N GLU A 175 13.39 -9.97 -7.04
CA GLU A 175 13.69 -8.54 -6.87
C GLU A 175 12.85 -7.86 -5.78
N LEU A 176 11.58 -8.26 -5.63
CA LEU A 176 10.65 -7.58 -4.73
C LEU A 176 10.51 -8.23 -3.35
N LEU A 177 10.79 -9.53 -3.23
CA LEU A 177 10.50 -10.31 -2.02
C LEU A 177 11.72 -11.02 -1.44
N SER A 178 12.80 -11.20 -2.21
CA SER A 178 14.01 -11.85 -1.70
C SER A 178 14.84 -10.89 -0.85
N LEU A 179 15.51 -11.43 0.17
CA LEU A 179 16.52 -10.70 0.94
C LEU A 179 17.90 -10.67 0.25
N LYS A 180 17.99 -11.21 -0.97
CA LYS A 180 19.22 -11.20 -1.76
C LYS A 180 19.52 -9.81 -2.28
N SER A 181 20.80 -9.48 -2.31
CA SER A 181 21.28 -8.26 -2.96
C SER A 181 21.03 -8.29 -4.47
N ASN A 182 20.98 -7.12 -5.10
CA ASN A 182 20.86 -7.00 -6.55
C ASN A 182 22.01 -7.71 -7.29
N GLU A 183 23.21 -7.73 -6.69
CA GLU A 183 24.38 -8.42 -7.23
C GLU A 183 24.21 -9.95 -7.20
N GLU A 184 23.72 -10.51 -6.09
CA GLU A 184 23.41 -11.94 -6.01
C GLU A 184 22.31 -12.34 -6.99
N ILE A 185 21.25 -11.53 -7.13
CA ILE A 185 20.17 -11.79 -8.09
C ILE A 185 20.73 -11.76 -9.53
N ALA A 186 21.60 -10.80 -9.85
CA ALA A 186 22.23 -10.72 -11.17
C ALA A 186 23.13 -11.95 -11.47
N ALA A 187 23.91 -12.39 -10.49
CA ALA A 187 24.74 -13.59 -10.61
C ALA A 187 23.91 -14.87 -10.80
N LEU A 188 22.77 -14.97 -10.12
CA LEU A 188 21.82 -16.07 -10.29
C LEU A 188 21.21 -16.07 -11.70
N LYS A 189 20.75 -14.90 -12.19
CA LYS A 189 20.24 -14.75 -13.57
C LYS A 189 21.26 -15.24 -14.60
N GLN A 190 22.52 -14.83 -14.44
CA GLN A 190 23.58 -15.23 -15.36
C GLN A 190 23.86 -16.74 -15.31
N SER A 191 23.89 -17.33 -14.11
CA SER A 191 24.15 -18.77 -13.94
C SER A 191 23.06 -19.64 -14.58
N VAL A 192 21.80 -19.20 -14.50
CA VAL A 192 20.64 -19.86 -15.10
C VAL A 192 20.68 -19.76 -16.61
N ALA A 193 20.98 -18.57 -17.15
CA ALA A 193 21.14 -18.37 -18.59
C ALA A 193 22.26 -19.23 -19.19
N GLN A 194 23.29 -19.55 -18.39
CA GLN A 194 24.40 -20.42 -18.78
C GLN A 194 24.13 -21.92 -18.54
N GLY A 195 22.94 -22.29 -18.06
CA GLY A 195 22.55 -23.68 -17.79
C GLY A 195 23.31 -24.32 -16.63
N ARG A 196 23.98 -23.53 -15.78
CA ARG A 196 24.78 -24.04 -14.65
C ARG A 196 23.94 -24.36 -13.41
N THR A 197 22.73 -23.78 -13.33
CA THR A 197 21.85 -23.90 -12.17
C THR A 197 20.40 -23.81 -12.62
N ARG A 198 19.52 -24.61 -12.01
CA ARG A 198 18.06 -24.42 -12.10
C ARG A 198 17.59 -23.64 -10.89
N VAL A 199 16.64 -22.73 -11.10
CA VAL A 199 16.15 -21.85 -10.01
C VAL A 199 15.12 -22.56 -9.13
N MET A 200 14.45 -23.58 -9.67
CA MET A 200 13.57 -24.52 -8.96
C MET A 200 13.84 -25.95 -9.42
#